data_AF-A0A958XFJ2-F1
#
_entry.id   AF-A0A958XFJ2-F1
#
_cell.length_a   1.000
_cell.length_b   1.000
_cell.length_c   1.000
_cell.angle_alpha   90.00
_cell.angle_beta   90.00
_cell.angle_gamma   90.00
#
_symmetry.space_group_name_H-M   'P 1'
#
loop_
_entity.id
_entity.type
_entity.pdbx_description
1 polymer ?
#
loop_
_entity_poly.entity_id
_entity_poly.type
_entity_poly.pdbx_seq_one_letter_code
_entity_poly.pdbx_strand_id
1 'polypeptide(L)'
;VNTFLGSNGSPLQVPREVIRATVEEKESQIHAVRNFQKRNASAASVALQQLKQAAVRNQNTFAELMEVAKIASLGQISAALYEVGGQYRRNM
;
A
#
# COMPACT_ATOMS: atom_id res chain seq x y z
N VAL A 1 13.63 -7.59 29.51
CA VAL A 1 13.21 -8.02 30.86
C VAL A 1 14.29 -7.56 31.83
N ASN A 2 13.94 -6.76 32.84
CA ASN A 2 14.83 -5.86 33.58
C ASN A 2 15.20 -6.32 35.01
N THR A 3 14.79 -7.51 35.45
CA THR A 3 15.19 -8.10 36.75
C THR A 3 15.03 -9.63 36.71
N PHE A 4 15.80 -10.36 37.54
CA PHE A 4 15.81 -11.84 37.65
C PHE A 4 16.31 -12.63 36.43
N LEU A 5 17.34 -12.13 35.75
CA LEU A 5 18.04 -12.92 34.73
C LEU A 5 18.95 -13.94 35.44
N GLY A 6 18.84 -15.23 35.08
CA GLY A 6 19.75 -16.26 35.56
C GLY A 6 21.20 -16.01 35.12
N SER A 7 22.16 -16.80 35.61
CA SER A 7 23.60 -16.67 35.26
C SER A 7 23.89 -16.70 33.75
N ASN A 8 22.96 -17.26 32.95
CA ASN A 8 23.04 -17.34 31.50
C ASN A 8 22.19 -16.27 30.78
N GLY A 9 21.72 -15.24 31.49
CA GLY A 9 20.81 -14.23 30.96
C GLY A 9 19.39 -14.75 30.74
N SER A 10 18.58 -13.99 29.98
CA SER A 10 17.31 -14.50 29.45
C SER A 10 17.64 -15.31 28.20
N PRO A 11 17.40 -16.62 28.15
CA PRO A 11 17.65 -17.40 26.96
C PRO A 11 16.81 -16.85 25.81
N LEU A 12 17.47 -16.33 24.78
CA LEU A 12 16.80 -15.87 23.57
C LEU A 12 16.29 -17.11 22.86
N GLN A 13 14.98 -17.36 22.94
CA GLN A 13 14.36 -18.43 22.17
C GLN A 13 14.37 -18.02 20.70
N VAL A 14 15.41 -18.43 19.97
CA VAL A 14 15.46 -18.25 18.52
C VAL A 14 14.38 -19.16 17.91
N PRO A 15 13.38 -18.61 17.20
CA PRO A 15 12.41 -19.43 16.51
C PRO A 15 13.12 -20.37 15.55
N ARG A 16 12.72 -21.65 15.52
CA ARG A 16 13.31 -22.65 14.62
C ARG A 16 13.13 -22.29 13.15
N GLU A 17 12.04 -21.59 12.83
CA GLU A 17 11.71 -21.15 11.49
C GLU A 17 11.12 -19.74 11.54
N VAL A 18 11.43 -18.93 10.52
CA VAL A 18 10.81 -17.63 10.32
C VAL A 18 10.19 -17.63 8.93
N ILE A 19 8.87 -17.55 8.87
CA ILE A 19 8.13 -17.47 7.61
C ILE A 19 8.34 -16.07 7.04
N ARG A 20 8.91 -15.99 5.83
CA ARG A 20 9.14 -14.75 5.08
C ARG A 20 8.78 -14.97 3.63
N ALA A 21 8.39 -13.89 2.95
CA ALA A 21 8.16 -13.95 1.51
C ALA A 21 9.45 -14.32 0.76
N THR A 22 9.34 -15.26 -0.18
CA THR A 22 10.46 -15.67 -1.03
C THR A 22 10.78 -14.59 -2.07
N VAL A 23 11.88 -14.75 -2.80
CA VAL A 23 12.23 -13.82 -3.90
C VAL A 23 11.23 -13.95 -5.04
N GLU A 24 10.85 -15.19 -5.36
CA GLU A 24 9.91 -15.52 -6.43
C GLU A 24 8.53 -14.91 -6.18
N GLU A 25 8.05 -14.93 -4.93
CA GLU A 25 6.78 -14.30 -4.55
C GLU A 25 6.82 -12.77 -4.76
N LYS A 26 7.96 -12.14 -4.44
CA LYS A 26 8.15 -10.69 -4.64
C LYS A 26 8.18 -10.34 -6.12
N GLU A 27 8.96 -11.07 -6.92
CA GLU A 27 9.05 -10.85 -8.37
C GLU A 27 7.69 -11.09 -9.04
N SER A 28 6.99 -12.15 -8.66
CA SER A 28 5.61 -12.42 -9.11
C SER A 28 4.69 -11.23 -8.86
N GLN A 29 4.73 -10.65 -7.65
CA GLN A 29 3.90 -9.49 -7.32
C GLN A 29 4.29 -8.24 -8.14
N ILE A 30 5.57 -8.01 -8.37
CA ILE A 30 6.06 -6.91 -9.21
C ILE A 30 5.52 -7.07 -10.65
N HIS A 31 5.63 -8.27 -11.22
CA HIS A 31 5.11 -8.57 -12.56
C HIS A 31 3.59 -8.41 -12.64
N ALA A 32 2.86 -8.91 -11.64
CA ALA A 32 1.41 -8.79 -11.58
C ALA A 32 0.96 -7.32 -11.58
N VAL A 33 1.57 -6.48 -10.74
CA VAL A 33 1.26 -5.04 -10.69
C VAL A 33 1.59 -4.34 -12.00
N ARG A 34 2.77 -4.59 -12.58
CA ARG A 34 3.18 -3.99 -13.87
C ARG A 34 2.23 -4.37 -15.00
N ASN A 35 1.84 -5.64 -15.08
CA ASN A 35 0.90 -6.13 -16.09
C ASN A 35 -0.49 -5.52 -15.91
N PHE A 36 -0.97 -5.43 -14.67
CA PHE A 36 -2.23 -4.79 -14.34
C PHE A 36 -2.25 -3.30 -14.75
N GLN A 37 -1.17 -2.57 -14.45
CA GLN A 37 -1.00 -1.17 -14.84
C GLN A 37 -0.96 -1.01 -16.36
N LYS A 38 -0.19 -1.84 -17.06
CA LYS A 38 -0.08 -1.80 -18.52
C LYS A 38 -1.42 -2.05 -19.21
N ARG A 39 -2.17 -3.05 -18.74
CA ARG A 39 -3.50 -3.39 -19.28
C ARG A 39 -4.50 -2.24 -19.15
N ASN A 40 -4.42 -1.47 -18.06
CA ASN A 40 -5.41 -0.45 -17.72
C ASN A 40 -4.91 0.99 -17.95
N ALA A 41 -3.74 1.20 -18.57
CA ALA A 41 -3.03 2.48 -18.55
C ALA A 41 -3.89 3.69 -18.97
N SER A 42 -4.67 3.56 -20.06
CA SER A 42 -5.53 4.63 -20.56
C SER A 42 -6.73 4.89 -19.63
N ALA A 43 -7.46 3.85 -19.26
CA ALA A 43 -8.64 3.95 -18.40
C ALA A 43 -8.29 4.43 -16.99
N ALA A 44 -7.18 3.95 -16.43
CA ALA A 44 -6.71 4.34 -15.11
C ALA A 44 -6.38 5.83 -15.05
N SER A 45 -5.76 6.38 -16.10
CA SER A 45 -5.45 7.82 -16.16
C SER A 45 -6.71 8.67 -16.01
N VAL A 46 -7.78 8.32 -16.73
CA VAL A 46 -9.06 9.05 -16.68
C VAL A 46 -9.73 8.90 -15.31
N ALA A 47 -9.81 7.68 -14.77
CA ALA A 47 -10.45 7.41 -13.49
C ALA A 47 -9.70 8.08 -12.32
N LEU A 48 -8.36 8.10 -12.34
CA LEU A 48 -7.57 8.79 -11.33
C LEU A 48 -7.80 10.31 -11.35
N GLN A 49 -8.04 10.91 -12.52
CA GLN A 49 -8.41 12.33 -12.60
C GLN A 49 -9.81 12.58 -12.02
N GLN A 50 -10.77 11.70 -12.28
CA GLN A 50 -12.12 11.78 -11.69
C GLN A 50 -12.07 11.66 -10.17
N LEU A 51 -11.27 10.72 -9.64
CA LEU A 51 -11.01 10.58 -8.21
C LEU A 51 -10.47 11.86 -7.57
N LYS A 52 -9.44 12.46 -8.18
CA LYS A 52 -8.88 13.73 -7.72
C LYS A 52 -9.92 14.84 -7.76
N GLN A 53 -10.70 14.90 -8.83
CA GLN A 53 -11.73 15.92 -8.98
C GLN A 53 -12.85 15.79 -7.94
N ALA A 54 -13.27 14.56 -7.63
CA ALA A 54 -14.27 14.25 -6.60
C ALA A 54 -13.76 14.66 -5.21
N ALA A 55 -12.50 14.35 -4.89
CA ALA A 55 -11.86 14.78 -3.65
C ALA A 55 -11.82 16.31 -3.50
N VAL A 56 -11.37 17.03 -4.55
CA VAL A 56 -11.30 18.51 -4.54
C VAL A 56 -12.68 19.16 -4.45
N ARG A 57 -13.71 18.55 -5.04
CA ARG A 57 -15.10 19.06 -5.01
C ARG A 57 -15.86 18.64 -3.75
N ASN A 58 -15.20 18.01 -2.77
CA ASN A 58 -15.83 17.49 -1.56
C ASN A 58 -17.02 16.56 -1.87
N GLN A 59 -16.92 15.78 -2.95
CA GLN A 59 -17.91 14.77 -3.33
C GLN A 59 -17.61 13.45 -2.62
N ASN A 60 -18.48 12.44 -2.80
CA ASN A 60 -18.26 11.12 -2.21
C ASN A 60 -17.06 10.41 -2.85
N THR A 61 -15.88 10.58 -2.25
CA THR A 61 -14.63 9.97 -2.73
C THR A 61 -14.67 8.44 -2.65
N PHE A 62 -15.40 7.86 -1.69
CA PHE A 62 -15.48 6.41 -1.55
C PHE A 62 -16.25 5.76 -2.71
N ALA A 63 -17.31 6.40 -3.20
CA ALA A 63 -18.03 5.93 -4.39
C ALA A 63 -17.11 5.89 -5.61
N GLU A 64 -16.29 6.92 -5.81
CA GLU A 64 -15.32 6.97 -6.90
C GLU A 64 -14.18 5.94 -6.72
N LEU A 65 -13.76 5.68 -5.48
CA LEU A 65 -12.79 4.64 -5.16
C LEU A 65 -13.25 3.25 -5.59
N MET A 66 -14.55 2.94 -5.46
CA MET A 66 -15.10 1.64 -5.88
C MET A 66 -14.92 1.40 -7.39
N GLU A 67 -15.00 2.44 -8.20
CA GLU A 67 -14.80 2.35 -9.66
C GLU A 67 -13.31 2.32 -10.01
N VAL A 68 -12.52 3.21 -9.42
CA VAL A 68 -11.08 3.33 -9.69
C VAL A 68 -10.32 2.06 -9.29
N ALA A 69 -10.68 1.39 -8.19
CA ALA A 69 -10.01 0.19 -7.69
C ALA A 69 -10.08 -1.01 -8.68
N LYS A 70 -11.01 -1.01 -9.63
CA LYS A 70 -11.11 -2.04 -10.67
C LYS A 70 -9.96 -1.97 -11.68
N ILE A 71 -9.36 -0.79 -11.85
CA ILE A 71 -8.45 -0.47 -12.97
C ILE A 71 -7.15 0.24 -12.56
N ALA A 72 -7.04 0.78 -11.35
CA ALA A 72 -5.82 1.40 -10.83
C ALA A 72 -5.29 0.65 -9.60
N SER A 73 -3.96 0.54 -9.49
CA SER A 73 -3.34 -0.13 -8.34
C SER A 73 -3.43 0.75 -7.08
N LEU A 74 -3.31 0.12 -5.91
CA LEU A 74 -3.30 0.84 -4.63
C LEU A 74 -2.30 2.01 -4.61
N GLY A 75 -1.08 1.79 -5.12
CA GLY A 75 -0.06 2.83 -5.21
C GLY A 75 -0.44 4.00 -6.14
N GLN A 76 -1.11 3.73 -7.27
CA GLN A 76 -1.59 4.79 -8.16
C GLN A 76 -2.68 5.63 -7.48
N ILE A 77 -3.59 4.98 -6.76
CA ILE A 77 -4.67 5.64 -6.02
C ILE A 77 -4.10 6.52 -4.90
N SER A 78 -3.22 5.99 -4.07
CA SER A 78 -2.61 6.75 -2.97
C SER A 78 -1.81 7.95 -3.48
N ALA A 79 -1.01 7.77 -4.54
CA ALA A 79 -0.26 8.87 -5.14
C ALA A 79 -1.19 9.98 -5.66
N ALA A 80 -2.25 9.62 -6.39
CA ALA A 80 -3.23 10.58 -6.89
C ALA A 80 -3.94 11.36 -5.76
N LEU A 81 -4.29 10.69 -4.67
CA LEU A 81 -4.90 11.35 -3.51
C LEU A 81 -3.91 12.22 -2.73
N TYR A 82 -2.63 11.88 -2.68
CA TYR A 82 -1.61 12.74 -2.06
C TYR A 82 -1.40 14.07 -2.79
N GLU A 83 -1.59 14.10 -4.11
CA GLU A 83 -1.51 15.34 -4.90
C GLU A 83 -2.57 16.38 -4.51
N VAL A 84 -3.75 15.94 -4.06
CA VAL A 84 -4.89 16.82 -3.78
C VAL A 84 -5.30 16.89 -2.31
N GLY A 85 -5.05 15.83 -1.53
CA GLY A 85 -5.40 15.72 -0.11
C GLY A 85 -4.23 15.92 0.83
N GLY A 86 -3.00 16.02 0.31
CA GLY A 86 -1.79 16.08 1.10
C GLY A 86 -1.42 14.74 1.75
N GLN A 87 -0.31 14.74 2.48
CA GLN A 87 0.17 13.57 3.22
C GLN A 87 0.05 13.82 4.71
N TYR A 88 -0.19 12.75 5.47
CA TYR A 88 -0.22 12.83 6.91
C TYR A 88 1.13 13.34 7.45
N ARG A 89 1.08 14.42 8.22
CA ARG A 89 2.21 14.94 8.98
C ARG A 89 2.08 14.45 10.42
N ARG A 90 3.06 13.66 10.87
CA ARG A 90 3.16 13.24 12.27
C ARG A 90 3.29 14.47 13.17
N ASN A 91 2.47 14.55 14.19
CA ASN A 91 2.71 15.46 15.31
C ASN A 91 3.72 14.79 16.25
N MET A 92 4.70 15.56 16.71
CA MET A 92 5.56 15.17 17.83
C MET A 92 4.84 15.41 19.15
#